data_AF-A0A4P8K7L7-F1
#
_entry.id   AF-A0A4P8K7L7-F1
#
_cell.length_a   1.000
_cell.length_b   1.000
_cell.length_c   1.000
_cell.angle_alpha   90.00
_cell.angle_beta   90.00
_cell.angle_gamma   90.00
#
_symmetry.space_group_name_H-M   'P 1'
#
loop_
_entity.id
_entity.type
_entity.pdbx_description
1 polymer ?
#
loop_
_entity_poly.entity_id
_entity_poly.type
_entity_poly.pdbx_seq_one_letter_code
_entity_poly.pdbx_strand_id
1 'polypeptide(L)'
;MEIAERSRARVQERLARLEQEFGSTPVDQTTFSVGSEAYQRAVERSREGQVDVHAFVHNESGDVLLSDADGSWEIPQGQTQGAERPATAVERVVTETAGVACTIRDAVRATICGVRNEADPDAETVYRLSIVFDAEIKSTAAESSGAETTGEAEASIRWDDAGDIAVAELV
;
A
#
# COMPACT_ATOMS: atom_id res chain seq x y z
N MET A 1 -18.28 -15.94 14.97
CA MET A 1 -17.07 -15.32 15.54
C MET A 1 -15.78 -15.84 14.89
N GLU A 2 -15.85 -16.62 13.81
CA GLU A 2 -14.64 -17.19 13.22
C GLU A 2 -13.88 -16.20 12.33
N ILE A 3 -14.56 -15.22 11.74
CA ILE A 3 -13.92 -14.31 10.77
C ILE A 3 -13.10 -13.26 11.51
N ALA A 4 -13.65 -12.65 12.56
CA ALA A 4 -12.96 -11.64 13.35
C ALA A 4 -11.70 -12.21 14.03
N GLU A 5 -11.81 -13.39 14.66
CA GLU A 5 -10.68 -14.03 15.35
C GLU A 5 -9.58 -14.45 14.37
N ARG A 6 -9.94 -15.07 13.24
CA ARG A 6 -8.96 -15.53 12.25
C ARG A 6 -8.26 -14.37 11.56
N SER A 7 -9.01 -13.32 11.19
CA SER A 7 -8.41 -12.14 10.56
C SER A 7 -7.47 -11.41 11.51
N ARG A 8 -7.85 -11.25 12.79
CA ARG A 8 -6.98 -10.68 13.81
C ARG A 8 -5.70 -11.48 14.03
N ALA A 9 -5.79 -12.81 14.14
CA ALA A 9 -4.61 -13.66 14.32
C ALA A 9 -3.62 -13.53 13.15
N ARG A 10 -4.12 -13.44 11.91
CA ARG A 10 -3.29 -13.21 10.71
C ARG A 10 -2.61 -11.85 10.74
N VAL A 11 -3.33 -10.79 11.09
CA VAL A 11 -2.76 -9.44 11.21
C VAL A 11 -1.63 -9.42 12.23
N GLN A 12 -1.83 -10.04 13.40
CA GLN A 12 -0.81 -10.13 14.44
C GLN A 12 0.45 -10.90 13.99
N GLU A 13 0.27 -12.02 13.29
CA GLU A 13 1.40 -12.76 12.71
C GLU A 13 2.21 -11.91 11.72
N ARG A 14 1.53 -11.11 10.90
CA ARG A 14 2.18 -10.25 9.90
C ARG A 14 2.89 -9.05 10.54
N LEU A 15 2.28 -8.42 11.54
CA LEU A 15 2.93 -7.37 12.32
C LEU A 15 4.20 -7.87 13.01
N ALA A 16 4.16 -9.07 13.60
CA ALA A 16 5.35 -9.67 14.21
C ALA A 16 6.48 -9.94 13.19
N ARG A 17 6.15 -10.25 11.93
CA ARG A 17 7.15 -10.38 10.85
C ARG A 17 7.68 -9.03 10.40
N LEU A 18 6.81 -8.03 10.29
CA LEU A 18 7.19 -6.66 9.93
C LEU A 18 8.17 -6.10 10.97
N GLU A 19 7.88 -6.30 12.26
CA GLU A 19 8.74 -5.86 13.36
C GLU A 19 10.11 -6.55 13.35
N GLN A 20 10.17 -7.82 12.93
CA GLN A 20 11.46 -8.51 12.76
C GLN A 20 12.27 -7.99 11.57
N GLU A 21 11.63 -7.47 10.51
CA GLU A 21 12.31 -7.03 9.29
C GLU A 21 12.72 -5.55 9.35
N PHE A 22 11.85 -4.68 9.90
CA PHE A 22 12.04 -3.21 9.93
C PHE A 22 12.13 -2.61 11.34
N GLY A 23 11.94 -3.42 12.40
CA GLY A 23 11.92 -2.92 13.77
C GLY A 23 10.54 -2.38 14.18
N SER A 24 10.49 -1.64 15.30
CA SER A 24 9.22 -1.16 15.86
C SER A 24 8.55 -0.11 14.98
N THR A 25 7.65 -0.54 14.10
CA THR A 25 6.79 0.31 13.29
C THR A 25 5.58 0.79 14.12
N PRO A 26 5.21 2.08 14.07
CA PRO A 26 3.98 2.56 14.72
C PRO A 26 2.76 1.86 14.10
N VAL A 27 1.90 1.32 14.98
CA VAL A 27 0.68 0.61 14.59
C VAL A 27 -0.54 1.43 14.98
N ASP A 28 -1.32 1.85 13.98
CA ASP A 28 -2.62 2.49 14.15
C ASP A 28 -3.75 1.47 13.97
N GLN A 29 -4.94 1.79 14.48
CA GLN A 29 -6.14 1.00 14.24
C GLN A 29 -7.29 1.92 13.85
N THR A 30 -7.94 1.61 12.74
CA THR A 30 -9.14 2.29 12.26
C THR A 30 -10.25 1.29 12.00
N THR A 31 -11.51 1.76 12.00
CA THR A 31 -12.66 0.92 11.68
C THR A 31 -13.68 1.74 10.90
N PHE A 32 -14.11 1.21 9.75
CA PHE A 32 -15.04 1.88 8.86
C PHE A 32 -16.06 0.88 8.31
N SER A 33 -17.21 1.41 7.91
CA SER A 33 -18.30 0.64 7.31
C SER A 33 -18.27 0.81 5.80
N VAL A 34 -18.53 -0.27 5.07
CA VAL A 34 -18.60 -0.27 3.60
C VAL A 34 -19.86 -1.00 3.14
N GLY A 35 -20.27 -0.75 1.89
CA GLY A 35 -21.35 -1.51 1.26
C GLY A 35 -21.01 -2.99 1.09
N SER A 36 -22.04 -3.84 0.92
CA SER A 36 -21.91 -5.30 0.90
C SER A 36 -20.86 -5.84 -0.08
N GLU A 37 -20.76 -5.27 -1.27
CA GLU A 37 -19.79 -5.72 -2.29
C GLU A 37 -18.34 -5.48 -1.85
N ALA A 38 -18.06 -4.29 -1.30
CA ALA A 38 -16.74 -3.96 -0.78
C ALA A 38 -16.39 -4.78 0.47
N TYR A 39 -17.39 -5.05 1.31
CA TYR A 39 -17.23 -5.93 2.48
C TYR A 39 -16.89 -7.36 2.03
N GLN A 40 -17.59 -7.92 1.05
CA GLN A 40 -17.30 -9.25 0.50
C GLN A 40 -15.88 -9.33 -0.05
N ARG A 41 -15.45 -8.33 -0.83
CA ARG A 41 -14.05 -8.24 -1.30
C ARG A 41 -13.07 -8.20 -0.13
N ALA A 42 -13.37 -7.48 0.94
CA ALA A 42 -12.51 -7.45 2.14
C ALA A 42 -12.42 -8.82 2.84
N VAL A 43 -13.54 -9.55 2.91
CA VAL A 43 -13.58 -10.94 3.43
C VAL A 43 -12.69 -11.85 2.58
N GLU A 44 -12.80 -11.79 1.26
CA GLU A 44 -12.01 -12.61 0.33
C GLU A 44 -10.51 -12.32 0.47
N ARG A 45 -10.12 -11.05 0.41
CA ARG A 45 -8.72 -10.60 0.60
C ARG A 45 -8.14 -11.07 1.93
N SER A 46 -8.93 -10.96 3.01
CA SER A 46 -8.52 -11.42 4.35
C SER A 46 -8.34 -12.95 4.40
N ARG A 47 -9.19 -13.71 3.70
CA ARG A 47 -9.06 -15.18 3.58
C ARG A 47 -7.80 -15.59 2.83
N GLU A 48 -7.49 -14.88 1.75
CA GLU A 48 -6.27 -15.05 0.95
C GLU A 48 -5.02 -14.56 1.68
N GLY A 49 -5.19 -13.77 2.74
CA GLY A 49 -4.10 -13.24 3.55
C GLY A 49 -3.36 -12.10 2.86
N GLN A 50 -4.05 -11.38 1.97
CA GLN A 50 -3.51 -10.22 1.28
C GLN A 50 -3.34 -9.05 2.25
N VAL A 51 -2.23 -8.34 2.09
CA VAL A 51 -1.87 -7.14 2.85
C VAL A 51 -1.86 -5.98 1.86
N ASP A 52 -2.49 -4.88 2.26
CA ASP A 52 -2.46 -3.65 1.49
C ASP A 52 -1.11 -2.97 1.71
N VAL A 53 -0.50 -2.48 0.64
CA VAL A 53 0.82 -1.89 0.68
C VAL A 53 0.83 -0.56 -0.07
N HIS A 54 1.52 0.42 0.50
CA HIS A 54 1.63 1.77 -0.01
C HIS A 54 3.11 2.16 -0.07
N ALA A 55 3.52 2.84 -1.14
CA ALA A 55 4.90 3.22 -1.40
C ALA A 55 5.08 4.74 -1.32
N PHE A 56 5.82 5.21 -0.32
CA PHE A 56 6.39 6.55 -0.30
C PHE A 56 7.76 6.52 -0.95
N VAL A 57 7.80 6.71 -2.27
CA VAL A 57 9.06 6.67 -3.02
C VAL A 57 9.61 8.08 -3.15
N HIS A 58 10.77 8.34 -2.56
CA HIS A 58 11.45 9.62 -2.60
C HIS A 58 12.50 9.69 -3.73
N ASN A 59 12.59 10.86 -4.38
CA ASN A 59 13.71 11.21 -5.26
C ASN A 59 14.88 11.84 -4.46
N GLU A 60 15.96 12.21 -5.14
CA GLU A 60 17.14 12.86 -4.52
C GLU A 60 16.83 14.26 -3.93
N SER A 61 15.75 14.91 -4.38
CA SER A 61 15.31 16.21 -3.90
C SER A 61 14.38 16.12 -2.68
N GLY A 62 13.90 14.91 -2.34
CA GLY A 62 12.96 14.64 -1.26
C GLY A 62 11.49 14.58 -1.70
N ASP A 63 11.19 14.83 -2.98
CA ASP A 63 9.82 14.76 -3.51
C ASP A 63 9.34 13.30 -3.58
N VAL A 64 8.03 13.11 -3.47
CA VAL A 64 7.36 11.80 -3.49
C VAL A 64 6.79 11.51 -4.87
N LEU A 65 6.92 10.26 -5.30
CA LEU A 65 6.35 9.74 -6.53
C LEU A 65 4.83 9.59 -6.43
N LEU A 66 4.14 10.19 -7.39
CA LEU A 66 2.72 10.02 -7.67
C LEU A 66 2.55 9.39 -9.04
N SER A 67 1.53 8.55 -9.17
CA SER A 67 1.10 7.91 -10.41
C SER A 67 -0.36 8.21 -10.69
N ASP A 68 -0.73 8.32 -11.97
CA ASP A 68 -2.12 8.42 -12.36
C ASP A 68 -2.88 7.12 -12.06
N ALA A 69 -3.90 7.25 -11.22
CA ALA A 69 -4.89 6.23 -10.89
C ALA A 69 -6.28 6.78 -11.25
N ASP A 70 -6.78 6.37 -12.43
CA ASP A 70 -8.10 6.74 -12.95
C ASP A 70 -8.37 8.27 -12.95
N GLY A 71 -7.37 9.07 -13.34
CA GLY A 71 -7.47 10.53 -13.39
C GLY A 71 -7.24 11.25 -12.06
N SER A 72 -6.76 10.53 -11.05
CA SER A 72 -6.29 11.09 -9.78
C SER A 72 -4.82 10.76 -9.54
N TRP A 73 -4.07 11.70 -8.94
CA TRP A 73 -2.67 11.50 -8.62
C TRP A 73 -2.55 10.90 -7.23
N GLU A 74 -2.14 9.64 -7.16
CA GLU A 74 -2.01 8.90 -5.91
C GLU A 74 -0.61 8.29 -5.80
N ILE A 75 -0.17 8.05 -4.57
CA ILE A 75 1.04 7.27 -4.36
C ILE A 75 0.84 5.83 -4.86
N PRO A 76 1.89 5.16 -5.33
CA PRO A 76 1.79 3.77 -5.73
C PRO A 76 1.27 2.90 -4.58
N GLN A 77 0.13 2.24 -4.82
CA GLN A 77 -0.55 1.40 -3.85
C GLN A 77 -1.00 0.09 -4.48
N GLY A 78 -1.06 -0.96 -3.67
CA GLY A 78 -1.44 -2.28 -4.16
C GLY A 78 -1.57 -3.29 -3.04
N GLN A 79 -1.51 -4.56 -3.41
CA GLN A 79 -1.72 -5.68 -2.49
C GLN A 79 -0.67 -6.76 -2.73
N THR A 80 -0.37 -7.52 -1.67
CA THR A 80 0.43 -8.73 -1.79
C THR A 80 -0.33 -9.82 -2.57
N GLN A 81 0.39 -10.58 -3.39
CA GLN A 81 -0.07 -11.74 -4.13
C GLN A 81 0.45 -13.04 -3.48
N GLY A 82 -0.46 -13.93 -3.11
CA GLY A 82 -0.12 -15.23 -2.51
C GLY A 82 0.72 -15.11 -1.24
N ALA A 83 1.90 -15.75 -1.25
CA ALA A 83 2.82 -15.77 -0.10
C ALA A 83 3.96 -14.74 -0.20
N GLU A 84 3.87 -13.76 -1.10
CA GLU A 84 4.92 -12.76 -1.27
C GLU A 84 5.10 -11.87 -0.02
N ARG A 85 6.31 -11.31 0.12
CA ARG A 85 6.62 -10.38 1.22
C ARG A 85 6.06 -8.99 0.90
N PRO A 86 5.53 -8.25 1.89
CA PRO A 86 5.04 -6.89 1.69
C PRO A 86 6.05 -5.96 1.02
N ALA A 87 7.32 -5.99 1.43
CA ALA A 87 8.38 -5.19 0.82
C ALA A 87 8.56 -5.50 -0.69
N THR A 88 8.54 -6.78 -1.05
CA THR A 88 8.62 -7.21 -2.46
C THR A 88 7.37 -6.80 -3.26
N ALA A 89 6.19 -6.86 -2.63
CA ALA A 89 4.95 -6.41 -3.26
C ALA A 89 5.00 -4.90 -3.58
N VAL A 90 5.56 -4.08 -2.69
CA VAL A 90 5.73 -2.64 -2.93
C VAL A 90 6.66 -2.38 -4.12
N GLU A 91 7.85 -2.99 -4.15
CA GLU A 91 8.77 -2.81 -5.28
C GLU A 91 8.11 -3.17 -6.62
N ARG A 92 7.33 -4.27 -6.63
CA ARG A 92 6.54 -4.67 -7.80
C ARG A 92 5.50 -3.61 -8.16
N VAL A 93 4.68 -3.17 -7.20
CA VAL A 93 3.62 -2.17 -7.43
C VAL A 93 4.20 -0.87 -8.00
N VAL A 94 5.29 -0.35 -7.42
CA VAL A 94 5.95 0.86 -7.93
C VAL A 94 6.43 0.64 -9.38
N THR A 95 7.01 -0.52 -9.67
CA THR A 95 7.47 -0.84 -11.02
C THR A 95 6.30 -0.96 -12.01
N GLU A 96 5.20 -1.62 -11.63
CA GLU A 96 4.03 -1.82 -12.49
C GLU A 96 3.25 -0.54 -12.74
N THR A 97 3.12 0.31 -11.73
CA THR A 97 2.31 1.53 -11.80
C THR A 97 3.10 2.72 -12.36
N ALA A 98 4.38 2.85 -11.99
CA ALA A 98 5.20 4.02 -12.31
C ALA A 98 6.41 3.71 -13.21
N GLY A 99 6.73 2.43 -13.46
CA GLY A 99 7.90 2.05 -14.26
C GLY A 99 9.25 2.32 -13.58
N VAL A 100 9.25 2.64 -12.28
CA VAL A 100 10.44 3.03 -11.52
C VAL A 100 10.88 1.89 -10.59
N ALA A 101 12.17 1.60 -10.56
CA ALA A 101 12.74 0.70 -9.56
C ALA A 101 13.03 1.48 -8.27
N CYS A 102 12.57 0.98 -7.13
CA CYS A 102 12.84 1.55 -5.81
C CYS A 102 13.53 0.55 -4.88
N THR A 103 14.12 1.05 -3.79
CA THR A 103 14.60 0.25 -2.65
C THR A 103 13.77 0.64 -1.44
N ILE A 104 13.21 -0.34 -0.73
CA ILE A 104 12.55 -0.09 0.55
C ILE A 104 13.60 0.24 1.60
N ARG A 105 13.44 1.38 2.27
CA ARG A 105 14.29 1.83 3.38
C ARG A 105 13.71 1.38 4.72
N ASP A 106 12.43 1.65 4.93
CA ASP A 106 11.79 1.43 6.23
C ASP A 106 10.27 1.18 6.10
N ALA A 107 9.66 0.65 7.16
CA ALA A 107 8.21 0.53 7.28
C ALA A 107 7.72 1.63 8.24
N VAL A 108 7.25 2.74 7.67
CA VAL A 108 6.93 3.96 8.44
C VAL A 108 5.62 3.88 9.19
N ARG A 109 4.68 3.05 8.73
CA ARG A 109 3.38 2.89 9.40
C ARG A 109 2.74 1.56 9.05
N ALA A 110 2.08 0.95 10.04
CA ALA A 110 1.17 -0.16 9.84
C ALA A 110 -0.20 0.21 10.42
N THR A 111 -1.27 -0.10 9.70
CA THR A 111 -2.63 0.22 10.14
C THR A 111 -3.51 -1.02 10.09
N ILE A 112 -4.15 -1.33 11.20
CA ILE A 112 -5.16 -2.38 11.30
C ILE A 112 -6.51 -1.79 10.91
N CYS A 113 -7.05 -2.22 9.76
CA CYS A 113 -8.32 -1.76 9.25
C CYS A 113 -9.43 -2.75 9.60
N GLY A 114 -10.35 -2.34 10.46
CA GLY A 114 -11.60 -3.06 10.72
C GLY A 114 -12.67 -2.70 9.69
N VAL A 115 -13.02 -3.63 8.82
CA VAL A 115 -14.06 -3.44 7.79
C VAL A 115 -15.37 -4.03 8.26
N ARG A 116 -16.41 -3.21 8.36
CA ARG A 116 -17.78 -3.61 8.74
C ARG A 116 -18.71 -3.54 7.54
N ASN A 117 -19.70 -4.42 7.49
CA ASN A 117 -20.77 -4.32 6.51
C ASN A 117 -21.81 -3.30 7.00
N GLU A 118 -22.04 -2.24 6.23
CA GLU A 118 -23.08 -1.25 6.54
C GLU A 118 -24.49 -1.82 6.40
N ALA A 119 -24.68 -2.72 5.44
CA ALA A 119 -25.99 -3.31 5.13
C ALA A 119 -26.37 -4.48 6.06
N ASP A 120 -25.41 -5.01 6.80
CA ASP A 120 -25.60 -6.14 7.72
C ASP A 120 -24.83 -5.91 9.03
N PRO A 121 -25.45 -5.29 10.06
CA PRO A 121 -24.77 -4.96 11.31
C PRO A 121 -24.38 -6.19 12.14
N ASP A 122 -25.01 -7.34 11.87
CA ASP A 122 -24.70 -8.63 12.47
C ASP A 122 -23.49 -9.32 11.80
N ALA A 123 -23.02 -8.83 10.64
CA ALA A 123 -21.82 -9.32 10.01
C ALA A 123 -20.58 -9.07 10.89
N GLU A 124 -19.70 -10.06 10.96
CA GLU A 124 -18.46 -9.94 11.71
C GLU A 124 -17.53 -8.87 11.12
N THR A 125 -16.80 -8.16 11.97
CA THR A 125 -15.76 -7.25 11.48
C THR A 125 -14.59 -8.05 10.88
N VAL A 126 -14.17 -7.66 9.69
CA VAL A 126 -13.00 -8.24 9.03
C VAL A 126 -11.80 -7.35 9.30
N TYR A 127 -10.73 -7.90 9.86
CA TYR A 127 -9.49 -7.16 10.05
C TYR A 127 -8.55 -7.35 8.84
N ARG A 128 -8.03 -6.23 8.33
CA ARG A 128 -7.00 -6.15 7.31
C ARG A 128 -5.81 -5.37 7.82
N LEU A 129 -4.66 -5.56 7.17
CA LEU A 129 -3.44 -4.84 7.47
C LEU A 129 -3.07 -4.01 6.24
N SER A 130 -2.90 -2.71 6.43
CA SER A 130 -2.26 -1.81 5.49
C SER A 130 -0.88 -1.42 6.02
N ILE A 131 0.13 -1.37 5.17
CA ILE A 131 1.49 -0.97 5.54
C ILE A 131 1.98 0.09 4.56
N VAL A 132 2.49 1.18 5.09
CA VAL A 132 3.17 2.23 4.34
C VAL A 132 4.68 2.02 4.47
N PHE A 133 5.35 1.94 3.34
CA PHE A 133 6.79 1.79 3.24
C PHE A 133 7.43 3.08 2.75
N ASP A 134 8.51 3.48 3.40
CA ASP A 134 9.44 4.47 2.88
C ASP A 134 10.40 3.79 1.92
N ALA A 135 10.56 4.39 0.74
CA ALA A 135 11.39 3.87 -0.32
C ALA A 135 12.13 5.01 -1.00
N GLU A 136 13.24 4.67 -1.63
CA GLU A 136 14.00 5.57 -2.49
C GLU A 136 14.05 5.05 -3.89
N ILE A 137 14.06 5.94 -4.88
CA ILE A 137 14.39 5.52 -6.24
C ILE A 137 15.78 4.90 -6.24
N LYS A 138 15.92 3.73 -6.88
CA LYS A 138 17.24 3.27 -7.29
C LYS A 138 17.63 4.23 -8.40
N SER A 139 18.61 5.10 -8.16
CA SER A 139 19.17 5.97 -9.20
C SER A 139 19.73 5.08 -10.31
N THR A 140 18.88 4.71 -11.25
CA THR A 140 19.31 4.42 -12.60
C THR A 140 19.55 5.80 -13.19
N ALA A 141 20.77 6.04 -13.66
CA ALA A 141 21.06 7.15 -14.53
C ALA A 141 20.27 6.96 -15.84
N ALA A 142 18.96 7.15 -15.79
CA ALA A 142 18.09 7.24 -16.95
C ALA A 142 17.59 8.68 -16.95
N GLU A 143 18.42 9.50 -17.56
CA GLU A 143 18.15 10.87 -17.92
C GLU A 143 16.76 10.94 -18.57
N SER A 144 15.85 11.73 -17.99
CA SER A 144 14.78 12.32 -18.80
C SER A 144 15.40 13.46 -19.61
N SER A 145 16.25 13.09 -20.56
CA SER A 145 16.59 13.95 -21.69
C SER A 145 15.38 13.90 -22.61
N GLY A 146 14.67 15.02 -22.69
CA GLY A 146 13.49 15.17 -23.53
C GLY A 146 13.72 14.59 -24.93
N ALA A 147 12.91 13.61 -25.29
CA ALA A 147 12.82 13.08 -26.63
C ALA A 147 11.35 12.78 -26.91
N GLU A 148 10.76 13.62 -27.74
CA GLU A 148 9.46 13.38 -28.36
C GLU A 148 9.50 12.02 -29.07
N THR A 149 8.74 11.01 -28.60
CA THR A 149 8.40 9.83 -29.41
C THR A 149 7.10 9.16 -28.98
N THR A 150 6.09 9.33 -29.83
CA THR A 150 5.09 8.34 -30.28
C THR A 150 4.80 7.14 -29.35
N GLY A 151 3.71 7.26 -28.59
CA GLY A 151 2.65 6.24 -28.57
C GLY A 151 2.96 4.88 -27.94
N GLU A 152 3.50 4.85 -26.74
CA GLU A 152 3.24 3.81 -25.74
C GLU A 152 2.68 4.52 -24.50
N ALA A 153 1.83 3.87 -23.72
CA ALA A 153 1.24 4.49 -22.54
C ALA A 153 2.35 4.76 -21.52
N GLU A 154 3.04 5.88 -21.65
CA GLU A 154 4.00 6.37 -20.67
C GLU A 154 3.21 6.50 -19.36
N ALA A 155 3.62 5.72 -18.36
CA ALA A 155 3.07 5.85 -17.03
C ALA A 155 3.14 7.32 -16.66
N SER A 156 1.98 7.96 -16.50
CA SER A 156 1.92 9.36 -16.14
C SER A 156 2.34 9.44 -14.68
N ILE A 157 3.60 9.83 -14.46
CA ILE A 157 4.20 10.00 -13.13
C ILE A 157 4.42 11.48 -12.83
N ARG A 158 4.34 11.83 -11.56
CA ARG A 158 4.56 13.19 -11.06
C ARG A 158 5.35 13.12 -9.76
N TRP A 159 6.17 14.13 -9.50
CA TRP A 159 6.87 14.32 -8.24
C TRP A 159 6.22 15.49 -7.51
N ASP A 160 5.90 15.31 -6.24
CA ASP A 160 5.28 16.35 -5.41
C ASP A 160 5.91 16.41 -4.02
N ASP A 161 5.77 17.54 -3.32
CA ASP A 161 6.41 17.74 -2.02
C ASP A 161 5.85 16.75 -0.99
N ALA A 162 6.73 16.09 -0.25
CA ALA A 162 6.33 15.09 0.74
C ALA A 162 5.42 15.67 1.84
N GLY A 163 5.53 16.98 2.12
CA GLY A 163 4.71 17.69 3.10
C GLY A 163 3.26 17.89 2.67
N ASP A 164 2.98 17.86 1.36
CA ASP A 164 1.62 17.90 0.81
C ASP A 164 0.93 16.52 0.83
N ILE A 165 1.68 15.43 1.05
CA ILE A 165 1.12 14.07 1.14
C ILE A 165 1.15 13.57 2.58
N ALA A 166 0.01 13.64 3.26
CA ALA A 166 -0.11 13.14 4.62
C ALA A 166 -0.14 11.61 4.66
N VAL A 167 0.94 10.99 5.15
CA VAL A 167 1.02 9.53 5.42
C VAL A 167 -0.14 9.02 6.28
N ALA A 168 -0.71 9.90 7.10
CA ALA A 168 -1.85 9.60 7.96
C ALA A 168 -3.19 9.44 7.23
N GLU A 169 -3.32 9.92 5.99
CA GLU A 169 -4.57 9.92 5.23
C GLU A 169 -4.68 8.74 4.24
N LEU A 170 -3.68 7.86 4.20
CA LEU A 170 -3.57 6.78 3.21
C LEU A 170 -4.36 5.51 3.55
N VAL A 171 -5.16 5.53 4.63
CA VAL A 171 -5.86 4.35 5.16
C VAL A 171 -7.30 4.62 5.57
#